data_AF-A0A9D9GU39-F1
#
_entry.id   AF-A0A9D9GU39-F1
#
_cell.length_a   1.000
_cell.length_b   1.000
_cell.length_c   1.000
_cell.angle_alpha   90.00
_cell.angle_beta   90.00
_cell.angle_gamma   90.00
#
_symmetry.space_group_name_H-M   'P 1'
#
loop_
_entity.id
_entity.type
_entity.pdbx_description
1 polymer ?
#
loop_
_entity_poly.entity_id
_entity_poly.type
_entity_poly.pdbx_seq_one_letter_code
_entity_poly.pdbx_strand_id
1 'polypeptide(L)'
;MTRSTPKLPCLYFVHAGKYTYVRTYSSKWEQMPNGRMGSVKRNIKTVGRIDNSSGLGEVHFKAEFLAQFPELNRYNVTRQTSASRQGGHQLIFTPRTDHAGTGGTAISAAADDRADPMLQALQQMAELEKENSSLRTEVKCLKE
;
A
#
# COMPACT_ATOMS: atom_id res chain seq x y z
N MET A 1 10.06 7.96 -17.57
CA MET A 1 9.78 6.50 -17.53
C MET A 1 8.58 6.29 -16.63
N THR A 2 7.40 6.06 -17.21
CA THR A 2 6.16 5.82 -16.46
C THR A 2 6.27 4.46 -15.76
N ARG A 3 6.38 4.48 -14.43
CA ARG A 3 6.43 3.27 -13.60
C ARG A 3 5.04 2.63 -13.60
N SER A 4 4.77 1.77 -14.58
CA SER A 4 3.52 1.02 -14.66
C SER A 4 3.39 0.08 -13.47
N THR A 5 2.26 0.13 -12.77
CA THR A 5 1.94 -0.82 -11.70
C THR A 5 1.89 -2.24 -12.27
N PRO A 6 2.56 -3.23 -11.67
CA PRO A 6 2.57 -4.59 -12.19
C PRO A 6 1.13 -5.12 -12.28
N LYS A 7 0.75 -5.60 -13.47
CA LYS A 7 -0.57 -6.18 -13.71
C LYS A 7 -0.63 -7.56 -13.05
N LEU A 8 -1.12 -7.59 -11.82
CA LEU A 8 -1.28 -8.84 -11.08
C LEU A 8 -2.46 -9.66 -11.63
N PRO A 9 -2.38 -11.00 -11.53
CA PRO A 9 -3.52 -11.86 -11.82
C PRO A 9 -4.62 -11.60 -10.79
N CYS A 10 -5.84 -12.07 -11.06
CA CYS A 10 -6.94 -11.90 -10.12
C CYS A 10 -6.59 -12.59 -8.80
N LEU A 11 -6.56 -11.82 -7.72
CA LEU A 11 -6.27 -12.29 -6.37
C LEU A 11 -7.55 -12.28 -5.52
N TYR A 12 -7.64 -13.22 -4.60
CA TYR A 12 -8.65 -13.22 -3.55
C TYR A 12 -8.09 -13.80 -2.26
N PHE A 13 -8.72 -13.43 -1.14
CA PHE A 13 -8.25 -13.73 0.21
C PHE A 13 -9.21 -14.71 0.87
N VAL A 14 -8.66 -15.76 1.49
CA VAL A 14 -9.44 -16.78 2.20
C VAL A 14 -8.92 -16.87 3.62
N HIS A 15 -9.79 -16.60 4.58
CA HIS A 15 -9.48 -16.77 5.99
C HIS A 15 -9.50 -18.26 6.37
N ALA A 16 -8.47 -18.71 7.08
CA ALA A 16 -8.41 -20.06 7.62
C ALA A 16 -7.54 -20.12 8.88
N GLY A 17 -8.20 -20.24 10.03
CA GLY A 17 -7.54 -20.27 11.34
C GLY A 17 -6.88 -18.93 11.67
N LYS A 18 -5.58 -18.96 11.98
CA LYS A 18 -4.79 -17.76 12.31
C LYS A 18 -4.19 -17.04 11.10
N TYR A 19 -4.48 -17.53 9.89
CA TYR A 19 -3.88 -17.06 8.65
C TYR A 19 -4.96 -16.61 7.66
N THR A 20 -4.58 -15.65 6.83
CA THR A 20 -5.35 -15.31 5.63
C THR A 20 -4.54 -15.66 4.39
N TYR A 21 -5.01 -16.63 3.62
CA TYR A 21 -4.32 -17.09 2.42
C TYR A 21 -4.65 -16.21 1.22
N VAL A 22 -3.63 -15.86 0.46
CA VAL A 22 -3.77 -15.16 -0.82
C VAL A 22 -3.76 -16.18 -1.93
N ARG A 23 -4.82 -16.19 -2.73
CA ARG A 23 -5.00 -17.12 -3.84
C ARG A 23 -5.17 -16.37 -5.14
N THR A 24 -4.60 -16.92 -6.21
CA THR A 24 -4.87 -16.49 -7.58
C THR A 24 -5.86 -17.42 -8.26
N TYR A 25 -6.57 -16.93 -9.27
CA TYR A 25 -7.42 -17.73 -10.14
C TYR A 25 -7.43 -17.16 -11.55
N SER A 26 -7.73 -18.01 -12.52
CA SER A 26 -8.13 -17.62 -13.86
C SER A 26 -9.65 -17.72 -13.98
N SER A 27 -10.32 -16.71 -14.50
CA SER A 27 -11.75 -16.81 -14.83
C SER A 27 -11.96 -17.47 -16.18
N LYS A 28 -12.94 -18.37 -16.27
CA LYS A 28 -13.47 -18.88 -17.53
C LYS A 28 -14.98 -18.68 -17.56
N TRP A 29 -15.51 -18.20 -18.69
CA TRP A 29 -16.94 -18.13 -18.91
C TRP A 29 -17.48 -19.52 -19.22
N GLU A 30 -18.39 -20.00 -18.39
CA GLU A 30 -19.00 -21.32 -18.52
C GLU A 30 -20.50 -21.21 -18.25
N GLN A 31 -21.28 -22.12 -18.85
CA GLN A 31 -22.72 -22.19 -18.61
C GLN A 31 -22.96 -22.80 -17.23
N MET A 32 -23.64 -22.07 -16.37
CA MET A 32 -24.02 -22.49 -15.03
C MET A 32 -25.21 -23.46 -15.08
N PRO A 33 -25.47 -24.24 -14.01
CA PRO A 33 -26.59 -25.19 -13.95
C PRO A 33 -27.97 -24.57 -14.18
N ASN A 34 -28.10 -23.26 -13.97
CA ASN A 34 -29.31 -22.47 -14.22
C ASN A 34 -29.44 -21.99 -15.68
N GLY A 35 -28.60 -22.49 -16.60
CA GLY A 35 -28.59 -22.13 -18.02
C GLY A 35 -27.94 -20.80 -18.36
N ARG A 36 -27.54 -19.98 -17.37
CA ARG A 36 -26.91 -18.67 -17.59
C ARG A 36 -25.41 -18.82 -17.78
N MET A 37 -24.83 -17.98 -18.64
CA MET A 37 -23.37 -17.84 -18.71
C MET A 37 -22.87 -17.08 -17.48
N GLY A 38 -21.81 -17.59 -16.86
CA GLY A 38 -21.17 -16.91 -15.74
C GLY A 38 -19.67 -17.15 -15.68
N SER A 39 -18.96 -16.23 -15.03
CA SER A 39 -17.52 -16.33 -14.82
C SER A 39 -17.23 -17.26 -13.64
N VAL A 40 -16.60 -18.40 -13.92
CA VAL A 40 -16.21 -19.41 -12.92
C VAL A 40 -14.72 -19.31 -12.65
N LYS A 41 -14.33 -19.35 -11.36
CA LYS A 41 -12.94 -19.38 -10.94
C LYS A 41 -12.33 -20.75 -11.23
N ARG A 42 -11.28 -20.79 -12.04
CA ARG A 42 -10.49 -21.98 -12.38
C ARG A 42 -9.02 -21.78 -11.98
N ASN A 43 -8.25 -22.88 -11.97
CA ASN A 43 -6.81 -22.88 -11.67
C ASN A 43 -6.44 -22.13 -10.39
N ILE A 44 -7.18 -22.42 -9.30
CA ILE A 44 -6.97 -21.77 -8.02
C ILE A 44 -5.63 -22.22 -7.43
N LYS A 45 -4.74 -21.26 -7.13
CA LYS A 45 -3.44 -21.53 -6.51
C LYS A 45 -3.19 -20.59 -5.35
N THR A 46 -2.68 -21.11 -4.23
CA THR A 46 -2.24 -20.28 -3.10
C THR A 46 -0.86 -19.69 -3.42
N VAL A 47 -0.80 -18.37 -3.51
CA VAL A 47 0.37 -17.59 -3.92
C VAL A 47 0.99 -16.79 -2.80
N GLY A 48 0.34 -16.70 -1.63
CA GLY A 48 0.88 -16.02 -0.47
C GLY A 48 -0.01 -16.18 0.75
N ARG A 49 0.35 -15.49 1.83
CA ARG A 49 -0.43 -15.40 3.06
C ARG A 49 -0.22 -14.08 3.77
N ILE A 50 -1.13 -13.77 4.68
CA ILE A 50 -0.99 -12.74 5.70
C ILE A 50 -0.97 -13.49 7.03
N ASP A 51 0.07 -13.26 7.83
CA ASP A 51 0.26 -13.87 9.14
C ASP A 51 -0.62 -13.19 10.22
N ASN A 52 -1.90 -12.98 9.91
CA ASN A 52 -2.93 -12.43 10.79
C ASN A 52 -4.33 -12.95 10.43
N SER A 53 -5.16 -13.21 11.44
CA SER A 53 -6.57 -13.59 11.30
C SER A 53 -7.47 -12.44 10.84
N SER A 54 -7.06 -11.18 11.06
CA SER A 54 -7.80 -10.02 10.53
C SER A 54 -7.81 -9.96 8.99
N GLY A 55 -6.84 -10.64 8.36
CA GLY A 55 -6.61 -10.54 6.92
C GLY A 55 -6.15 -9.17 6.44
N LEU A 56 -5.73 -8.30 7.36
CA LEU A 56 -5.09 -7.03 7.07
C LEU A 56 -3.62 -7.10 7.44
N GLY A 57 -2.78 -6.33 6.73
CA GLY A 57 -1.34 -6.27 6.96
C GLY A 57 -0.50 -6.76 5.78
N GLU A 58 0.74 -7.10 6.07
CA GLU A 58 1.75 -7.48 5.07
C GLU A 58 1.40 -8.82 4.39
N VAL A 59 1.51 -8.84 3.06
CA VAL A 59 1.29 -10.01 2.22
C VAL A 59 2.62 -10.66 1.91
N HIS A 60 2.80 -11.87 2.43
CA HIS A 60 3.98 -12.68 2.22
C HIS A 60 3.72 -13.59 1.01
N PHE A 61 4.23 -13.20 -0.16
CA PHE A 61 4.12 -14.00 -1.38
C PHE A 61 5.10 -15.18 -1.36
N LYS A 62 4.72 -16.27 -2.01
CA LYS A 62 5.59 -17.42 -2.26
C LYS A 62 6.66 -17.06 -3.30
N ALA A 63 7.85 -17.65 -3.15
CA ALA A 63 8.96 -17.47 -4.08
C ALA A 63 8.58 -17.80 -5.54
N GLU A 64 7.80 -18.87 -5.78
CA GLU A 64 7.33 -19.25 -7.13
C GLU A 64 6.47 -18.16 -7.80
N PHE A 65 5.70 -17.40 -6.99
CA PHE A 65 4.89 -16.30 -7.49
C PHE A 65 5.74 -15.06 -7.74
N LEU A 66 6.69 -14.78 -6.86
CA LEU A 66 7.67 -13.70 -7.03
C LEU A 66 8.59 -13.94 -8.24
N ALA A 67 8.88 -15.19 -8.59
CA ALA A 67 9.63 -15.53 -9.80
C ALA A 67 8.87 -15.17 -11.09
N GLN A 68 7.53 -15.28 -11.07
CA GLN A 68 6.67 -14.87 -12.18
C GLN A 68 6.44 -13.36 -12.22
N PHE A 69 6.45 -12.71 -11.06
CA PHE A 69 6.26 -11.27 -10.89
C PHE A 69 7.44 -10.65 -10.11
N PRO A 70 8.65 -10.60 -10.69
CA PRO A 70 9.85 -10.17 -9.97
C PRO A 70 9.79 -8.71 -9.52
N GLU A 71 8.95 -7.90 -10.16
CA GLU A 71 8.69 -6.52 -9.77
C GLU A 71 8.17 -6.42 -8.34
N LEU A 72 7.41 -7.41 -7.87
CA LEU A 72 6.90 -7.45 -6.49
C LEU A 72 8.01 -7.50 -5.44
N ASN A 73 9.20 -8.01 -5.76
CA ASN A 73 10.32 -8.00 -4.80
C ASN A 73 10.76 -6.58 -4.42
N ARG A 74 10.45 -5.59 -5.26
CA ARG A 74 10.76 -4.18 -5.04
C ARG A 74 9.68 -3.46 -4.24
N TYR A 75 8.63 -4.15 -3.82
CA TYR A 75 7.53 -3.56 -3.08
C TYR A 75 7.20 -4.40 -1.85
N ASN A 76 6.90 -3.74 -0.75
CA ASN A 76 6.13 -4.31 0.33
C ASN A 76 4.64 -4.17 0.01
N VAL A 77 3.90 -5.27 0.05
CA VAL A 77 2.47 -5.30 -0.33
C VAL A 77 1.63 -5.46 0.91
N THR A 78 0.79 -4.48 1.21
CA THR A 78 -0.09 -4.53 2.39
C THR A 78 -1.55 -4.52 1.99
N ARG A 79 -2.39 -5.30 2.69
CA ARG A 79 -3.84 -5.27 2.54
C ARG A 79 -4.44 -4.37 3.61
N GLN A 80 -5.18 -3.35 3.19
CA GLN A 80 -5.83 -2.39 4.08
C GLN A 80 -7.32 -2.24 3.71
N THR A 81 -8.13 -1.77 4.65
CA THR A 81 -9.52 -1.37 4.39
C THR A 81 -9.56 -0.08 3.57
N SER A 82 -10.26 -0.10 2.44
CA SER A 82 -10.46 1.09 1.61
C SER A 82 -11.57 1.96 2.20
N ALA A 83 -11.27 3.24 2.41
CA ALA A 83 -12.26 4.20 2.92
C ALA A 83 -13.35 4.58 1.89
N SER A 84 -13.15 4.28 0.60
CA SER A 84 -13.89 4.93 -0.49
C SER A 84 -15.17 4.24 -0.95
N ARG A 85 -15.52 3.03 -0.48
CA ARG A 85 -16.82 2.38 -0.76
C ARG A 85 -17.02 1.15 0.14
N GLN A 86 -18.09 1.15 0.93
CA GLN A 86 -18.72 -0.02 1.58
C GLN A 86 -17.76 -1.16 1.98
N GLY A 87 -16.79 -0.91 2.86
CA GLY A 87 -15.98 -1.97 3.49
C GLY A 87 -15.08 -2.78 2.54
N GLY A 88 -14.69 -2.22 1.39
CA GLY A 88 -13.73 -2.86 0.49
C GLY A 88 -12.34 -3.01 1.10
N HIS A 89 -11.54 -3.94 0.56
CA HIS A 89 -10.12 -4.07 0.88
C HIS A 89 -9.28 -3.75 -0.36
N GLN A 90 -8.19 -3.02 -0.17
CA GLN A 90 -7.24 -2.65 -1.22
C GLN A 90 -5.83 -3.14 -0.89
N LEU A 91 -5.07 -3.47 -1.94
CA LEU A 91 -3.63 -3.72 -1.83
C LEU A 91 -2.86 -2.44 -2.10
N ILE A 92 -1.96 -2.11 -1.18
CA ILE A 92 -1.06 -0.96 -1.25
C ILE A 92 0.35 -1.50 -1.48
N PHE A 93 1.02 -0.97 -2.50
CA PHE A 93 2.37 -1.33 -2.90
C PHE A 93 3.33 -0.23 -2.46
N THR A 94 4.00 -0.45 -1.34
CA THR A 94 5.01 0.49 -0.82
C THR A 94 6.37 0.07 -1.37
N PRO A 95 7.14 0.93 -2.03
CA PRO A 95 8.46 0.54 -2.53
C PRO A 95 9.36 0.07 -1.38
N ARG A 96 9.99 -1.09 -1.55
CA ARG A 96 11.01 -1.61 -0.66
C ARG A 96 12.31 -0.90 -1.01
N THR A 97 12.63 0.15 -0.26
CA THR A 97 13.96 0.75 -0.29
C THR A 97 14.91 -0.21 0.43
N ASP A 98 15.47 -1.17 -0.30
CA ASP A 98 16.77 -1.71 0.09
C ASP A 98 17.71 -0.50 0.17
N HIS A 99 18.31 -0.28 1.35
CA HIS A 99 19.15 0.88 1.62
C HIS A 99 20.34 0.93 0.64
N ALA A 100 20.13 1.66 -0.46
CA ALA A 100 21.16 2.30 -1.25
C ALA A 100 20.60 3.67 -1.67
N GLY A 101 20.50 4.58 -0.71
CA GLY A 101 20.14 5.99 -0.94
C GLY A 101 18.89 6.45 -0.21
N THR A 102 19.10 7.02 0.97
CA THR A 102 18.46 8.22 1.53
C THR A 102 17.06 8.61 1.04
N GLY A 103 16.08 8.53 1.97
CA GLY A 103 14.91 9.41 2.04
C GLY A 103 13.73 9.05 1.15
N GLY A 104 12.59 8.68 1.75
CA GLY A 104 11.41 8.33 0.97
C GLY A 104 10.13 8.17 1.79
N THR A 105 9.68 9.28 2.36
CA THR A 105 8.35 9.57 2.89
C THR A 105 7.23 8.86 2.12
N ALA A 106 6.31 8.24 2.86
CA ALA A 106 5.07 7.70 2.34
C ALA A 106 4.25 8.84 1.69
N ILE A 107 4.14 8.83 0.37
CA ILE A 107 3.25 9.74 -0.37
C ILE A 107 1.94 9.01 -0.69
N SER A 108 0.95 9.24 0.17
CA SER A 108 -0.46 9.17 -0.23
C SER A 108 -0.76 10.31 -1.20
N ALA A 109 -1.55 9.98 -2.22
CA ALA A 109 -1.91 10.84 -3.33
C ALA A 109 -2.59 12.16 -2.91
N ALA A 110 -2.12 13.27 -3.46
CA ALA A 110 -2.93 14.44 -3.77
C ALA A 110 -2.34 15.09 -5.03
N ALA A 111 -3.24 15.53 -5.90
CA ALA A 111 -2.96 16.01 -7.24
C ALA A 111 -2.41 17.44 -7.24
N ASP A 112 -1.59 17.71 -8.25
CA ASP A 112 -1.44 18.97 -8.99
C ASP A 112 -0.87 20.23 -8.31
N ASP A 113 -0.07 20.92 -9.12
CA ASP A 113 0.48 22.27 -9.00
C ASP A 113 1.82 22.50 -8.26
N ARG A 114 2.67 23.27 -8.93
CA ARG A 114 4.13 23.34 -8.77
C ARG A 114 4.54 24.14 -7.52
N ALA A 115 5.15 23.49 -6.54
CA ALA A 115 6.09 24.13 -5.62
C ALA A 115 7.09 23.09 -5.11
N ASP A 116 8.39 23.38 -5.25
CA ASP A 116 9.48 22.56 -4.72
C ASP A 116 9.23 22.27 -3.22
N PRO A 117 9.13 20.99 -2.80
CA PRO A 117 8.84 20.62 -1.41
C PRO A 117 9.93 21.11 -0.44
N MET A 118 11.13 21.39 -0.95
CA MET A 118 12.23 21.96 -0.19
C MET A 118 11.98 23.43 0.18
N LEU A 119 11.32 24.21 -0.68
CA LEU A 119 11.00 25.61 -0.39
C LEU A 119 9.94 25.70 0.71
N GLN A 120 8.94 24.81 0.67
CA GLN A 120 7.91 24.74 1.70
C GLN A 120 8.50 24.30 3.05
N ALA A 121 9.42 23.33 3.06
CA ALA A 121 10.11 22.91 4.28
C ALA A 121 11.01 24.02 4.86
N LEU A 122 11.70 24.80 4.01
CA LEU A 122 12.50 25.95 4.46
C LEU A 122 11.62 27.03 5.08
N GLN A 123 10.44 27.27 4.50
CA GLN A 123 9.49 28.27 4.96
C GLN A 123 8.88 27.88 6.31
N GLN A 124 8.56 26.59 6.51
CA GLN A 124 8.12 26.06 7.80
C GLN A 124 9.22 26.11 8.86
N MET A 125 10.49 25.83 8.51
CA MET A 125 11.60 25.94 9.46
C MET A 125 11.85 27.40 9.90
N ALA A 126 11.78 28.35 8.97
CA ALA A 126 11.90 29.78 9.29
C ALA A 126 10.74 30.28 10.16
N GLU A 127 9.52 29.78 9.95
CA GLU A 127 8.37 30.08 10.80
C GLU A 127 8.52 29.48 12.19
N LEU A 128 8.95 28.21 12.31
CA LEU A 128 9.24 27.57 13.59
C LEU A 128 10.38 28.26 14.37
N GLU A 129 11.42 28.75 13.70
CA GLU A 129 12.49 29.53 14.35
C GLU A 129 11.98 30.88 14.84
N LYS A 130 11.13 31.56 14.07
CA LYS A 130 10.50 32.81 14.48
C LYS A 130 9.57 32.60 15.70
N GLU A 131 8.78 31.54 15.68
CA GLU A 131 7.89 31.20 16.79
C GLU A 131 8.68 30.78 18.04
N ASN A 132 9.76 29.98 17.90
CA ASN A 132 10.65 29.67 19.02
C ASN A 132 11.32 30.91 19.60
N SER A 133 11.77 31.82 18.75
CA SER A 133 12.36 33.08 19.23
C SER A 133 11.32 33.88 20.02
N SER A 134 10.08 33.97 19.55
CA SER A 134 8.99 34.68 20.24
C SER A 134 8.62 34.01 21.56
N LEU A 135 8.48 32.70 21.57
CA LEU A 135 8.17 31.92 22.78
C LEU A 135 9.31 32.01 23.81
N ARG A 136 10.57 32.02 23.38
CA ARG A 136 11.73 32.18 24.27
C ARG A 136 11.80 33.57 24.89
N THR A 137 11.36 34.62 24.18
CA THR A 137 11.21 35.95 24.76
C THR A 137 10.04 36.02 25.73
N GLU A 138 8.92 35.37 25.43
CA GLU A 138 7.72 35.39 26.28
C GLU A 138 7.95 34.63 27.61
N VAL A 139 8.61 33.46 27.56
CA VAL A 139 9.02 32.71 28.75
C VAL A 139 10.03 33.49 29.61
N LYS A 140 10.86 34.35 29.00
CA LYS A 140 11.82 35.19 29.73
C LYS A 140 11.12 36.33 30.47
N CYS A 141 10.04 36.88 29.94
CA CYS A 141 9.25 37.95 30.58
C CYS A 141 8.24 37.45 31.63
N LEU A 142 8.01 36.13 31.72
CA LEU A 142 7.13 35.50 32.72
C LEU A 142 7.89 34.97 33.95
N LYS A 143 9.19 35.23 34.04
CA LYS A 143 10.07 34.71 35.11
C LYS A 143 10.73 35.80 35.94
N GLU A 144 10.02 36.90 36.17
CA GLU A 144 10.31 37.92 37.19
C GLU A 144 9.26 37.88 38.32
#